data_AF-A0A536MP70-F1
#
_entry.id   AF-A0A536MP70-F1
#
_cell.length_a   1.000
_cell.length_b   1.000
_cell.length_c   1.000
_cell.angle_alpha   90.00
_cell.angle_beta   90.00
_cell.angle_gamma   90.00
#
_symmetry.space_group_name_H-M   'P 1'
#
loop_
_entity.id
_entity.type
_entity.pdbx_description
1 polymer ?
#
loop_
_entity_poly.entity_id
_entity_poly.type
_entity_poly.pdbx_seq_one_letter_code
_entity_poly.pdbx_strand_id
1 'polypeptide(L)'
;MPDDVLTRPPQSTAQPGPGGQEAADAHDLAGFGYKQELKRVLGVYSSFAVAFSYISPSTGIFTLYALGLGTGGAFFFWTWPIVAIGQLIVALNFAEVSSHFPVAGSVYQWTKYLSNRTYSWFTGWVYLFAGVLTVTAVDVTIPIVLIPLLNSVFDRRPPSSSRR
;
A
#
# COMPACT_ATOMS: atom_id res chain seq x y z
N MET A 1 -4.12 -26.72 50.55
CA MET A 1 -4.72 -25.83 49.55
C MET A 1 -3.75 -24.67 49.42
N PRO A 2 -2.95 -24.54 48.34
CA PRO A 2 -1.92 -23.48 48.28
C PRO A 2 -2.55 -22.15 47.87
N ASP A 3 -2.33 -21.13 48.69
CA ASP A 3 -2.88 -19.77 48.63
C ASP A 3 -2.24 -18.86 47.55
N ASP A 4 -1.72 -19.42 46.46
CA ASP A 4 -0.87 -18.68 45.49
C ASP A 4 -1.63 -17.97 44.35
N VAL A 5 -2.95 -17.83 44.46
CA VAL A 5 -3.77 -17.17 43.43
C VAL A 5 -4.01 -15.68 43.71
N LEU A 6 -3.76 -15.19 44.93
CA LEU A 6 -4.11 -13.82 45.34
C LEU A 6 -2.98 -12.77 45.27
N THR A 7 -1.78 -13.13 44.80
CA THR A 7 -0.61 -12.22 44.75
C THR A 7 -0.08 -11.93 43.35
N ARG A 8 -0.80 -12.28 42.27
CA ARG A 8 -0.43 -11.74 40.95
C ARG A 8 -0.81 -10.26 40.92
N PRO A 9 0.17 -9.33 40.83
CA PRO A 9 -0.16 -7.94 40.54
C PRO A 9 -0.97 -7.91 39.24
N PRO A 10 -1.94 -6.98 39.10
CA PRO A 10 -2.65 -6.85 37.83
C PRO A 10 -1.59 -6.68 36.74
N GLN A 11 -1.61 -7.55 35.73
CA GLN A 11 -0.92 -7.29 34.48
C GLN A 11 -1.57 -6.05 33.90
N SER A 12 -1.08 -4.90 34.36
CA SER A 12 -1.40 -3.61 33.82
C SER A 12 -1.09 -3.73 32.34
N THR A 13 -2.11 -3.56 31.51
CA THR A 13 -2.02 -3.30 30.06
C THR A 13 -1.33 -1.95 29.84
N ALA A 14 -0.18 -1.74 30.50
CA ALA A 14 0.66 -0.58 30.41
C ALA A 14 1.36 -0.67 29.05
N GLN A 15 0.78 0.06 28.11
CA GLN A 15 1.42 0.45 26.87
C GLN A 15 2.85 0.91 27.22
N PRO A 16 3.90 0.28 26.67
CA PRO A 16 5.27 0.63 27.00
C PRO A 16 5.52 2.10 26.63
N GLY A 17 6.15 2.86 27.53
CA GLY A 17 6.67 4.17 27.16
C GLY A 17 7.67 4.06 25.99
N PRO A 18 7.99 5.16 25.28
CA PRO A 18 8.78 5.14 24.05
C PRO A 18 10.08 4.31 24.12
N GLY A 19 10.78 4.35 25.26
CA GLY A 19 12.03 3.60 25.46
C GLY A 19 11.86 2.09 25.70
N GLY A 20 10.70 1.63 26.16
CA GLY A 20 10.43 0.19 26.36
C GLY A 20 10.11 -0.54 25.06
N GLN A 21 9.43 0.16 24.14
CA GLN A 21 9.09 -0.38 22.82
C GLN A 21 10.28 -0.35 21.85
N GLU A 22 11.14 0.67 21.93
CA GLU A 22 12.41 0.68 21.18
C GLU A 22 13.34 -0.46 21.60
N ALA A 23 13.40 -0.80 22.90
CA ALA A 23 14.21 -1.91 23.39
C ALA A 23 13.66 -3.29 22.96
N ALA A 24 12.33 -3.46 22.91
CA ALA A 24 11.69 -4.66 22.41
C ALA A 24 11.89 -4.82 20.89
N ASP A 25 11.68 -3.75 20.12
CA ASP A 25 11.91 -3.75 18.66
C ASP A 25 13.39 -4.03 18.33
N ALA A 26 14.33 -3.48 19.12
CA ALA A 26 15.76 -3.75 18.96
C ALA A 26 16.12 -5.21 19.26
N HIS A 27 15.48 -5.82 20.25
CA HIS A 27 15.67 -7.23 20.61
C HIS A 27 15.15 -8.16 19.50
N ASP A 28 13.98 -7.86 18.93
CA ASP A 28 13.40 -8.64 17.83
C ASP A 28 14.25 -8.52 16.56
N LEU A 29 14.75 -7.32 16.23
CA LEU A 29 15.68 -7.10 15.11
C LEU A 29 17.03 -7.80 15.30
N ALA A 30 17.55 -7.82 16.53
CA ALA A 30 18.77 -8.54 16.87
C ALA A 30 18.61 -10.06 16.66
N GLY A 31 17.41 -10.60 16.89
CA GLY A 31 17.07 -12.00 16.56
C GLY A 31 17.18 -12.33 15.06
N PHE A 32 17.04 -11.33 14.19
CA PHE A 32 17.24 -11.46 12.74
C PHE A 32 18.64 -11.02 12.26
N GLY A 33 19.55 -10.72 13.18
CA GLY A 33 20.91 -10.25 12.85
C GLY A 33 20.97 -8.81 12.30
N TYR A 34 19.88 -8.04 12.45
CA TYR A 34 19.81 -6.64 12.02
C TYR A 34 20.03 -5.70 13.20
N LYS A 35 20.95 -4.74 13.03
CA LYS A 35 21.09 -3.61 13.96
C LYS A 35 20.03 -2.56 13.62
N GLN A 36 19.26 -2.11 14.61
CA GLN A 36 18.27 -1.06 14.42
C GLN A 36 18.98 0.28 14.11
N GLU A 37 19.04 0.65 12.83
CA GLU A 37 19.69 1.90 12.38
C GLU A 37 18.69 3.05 12.15
N LEU A 38 17.41 2.74 11.96
CA LEU A 38 16.36 3.76 11.80
C LEU A 38 15.70 4.07 13.15
N LYS A 39 15.64 5.36 13.50
CA LYS A 39 14.81 5.86 14.62
C LYS A 39 13.33 5.70 14.27
N ARG A 40 12.50 5.34 15.26
CA ARG A 40 11.04 5.18 15.12
C ARG A 40 10.37 6.56 14.99
N VAL A 41 10.51 7.19 13.82
CA VAL A 41 9.91 8.50 13.51
C VAL A 41 8.56 8.40 12.80
N LEU A 42 8.20 7.20 12.29
CA LEU A 42 6.87 6.95 11.72
C LEU A 42 5.93 6.44 12.82
N GLY A 43 5.06 7.34 13.30
CA GLY A 43 3.90 6.96 14.10
C GLY A 43 2.76 6.42 13.23
N VAL A 44 1.71 5.91 13.88
CA VAL A 44 0.54 5.32 13.19
C VAL A 44 -0.12 6.32 12.23
N TYR A 45 -0.22 7.59 12.65
CA TYR A 45 -0.79 8.65 11.84
C TYR A 45 0.07 9.01 10.61
N SER A 46 1.40 9.05 10.75
CA SER A 46 2.26 9.35 9.61
C SER A 46 2.30 8.20 8.61
N SER A 47 2.32 6.94 9.08
CA SER A 47 2.16 5.77 8.20
C SER A 47 0.82 5.77 7.46
N PHE A 48 -0.27 6.12 8.16
CA PHE A 48 -1.59 6.28 7.52
C PHE A 48 -1.60 7.40 6.48
N ALA A 49 -1.03 8.56 6.80
CA ALA A 49 -0.96 9.69 5.87
C ALA A 49 -0.14 9.36 4.61
N VAL A 50 0.96 8.63 4.76
CA VAL A 50 1.77 8.12 3.62
C VAL A 50 0.95 7.15 2.77
N ALA A 51 0.25 6.20 3.39
CA ALA A 51 -0.62 5.27 2.66
C ALA A 51 -1.76 5.99 1.94
N PHE A 52 -2.40 6.97 2.57
CA PHE A 52 -3.45 7.78 1.97
C PHE A 52 -2.94 8.61 0.78
N SER A 53 -1.76 9.22 0.92
CA SER A 53 -1.10 9.95 -0.17
C SER A 53 -0.82 9.04 -1.37
N TYR A 54 -0.40 7.79 -1.11
CA TYR A 54 -0.14 6.81 -2.16
C TYR A 54 -1.41 6.32 -2.87
N ILE A 55 -2.52 6.15 -2.15
CA ILE A 55 -3.81 5.68 -2.70
C ILE A 55 -4.60 6.82 -3.36
N SER A 56 -4.08 8.06 -3.35
CA SER A 56 -4.73 9.22 -3.97
C SER A 56 -5.28 8.87 -5.36
N PRO A 57 -6.56 9.16 -5.66
CA PRO A 57 -7.23 8.67 -6.87
C PRO A 57 -6.43 9.03 -8.12
N SER A 58 -5.83 8.02 -8.73
CA SER A 58 -5.11 8.18 -9.98
C SER A 58 -6.10 8.31 -11.13
N THR A 59 -5.75 9.11 -12.14
CA THR A 59 -6.54 9.32 -13.36
C THR A 59 -7.00 8.01 -14.00
N GLY A 60 -6.21 6.95 -13.87
CA GLY A 60 -6.53 5.62 -14.40
C GLY A 60 -7.79 4.97 -13.81
N ILE A 61 -8.14 5.27 -12.56
CA ILE A 61 -9.39 4.75 -11.95
C ILE A 61 -10.60 5.29 -12.70
N PHE A 62 -10.61 6.57 -13.06
CA PHE A 62 -11.74 7.17 -13.78
C PHE A 62 -11.91 6.59 -15.18
N THR A 63 -10.80 6.34 -15.89
CA THR A 63 -10.83 5.68 -17.21
C THR A 63 -11.35 4.24 -17.12
N LEU A 64 -10.88 3.46 -16.15
CA LEU A 64 -11.37 2.10 -15.93
C LEU A 64 -12.82 2.07 -15.46
N TYR A 65 -13.25 3.05 -14.67
CA TYR A 65 -14.64 3.17 -14.22
C TYR A 65 -15.59 3.41 -15.40
N ALA A 66 -15.20 4.29 -16.33
CA ALA A 66 -15.96 4.53 -17.57
C ALA A 66 -16.05 3.24 -18.42
N LEU A 67 -14.96 2.50 -18.55
CA LEU A 67 -14.93 1.21 -19.25
C LEU A 67 -15.80 0.15 -18.53
N GLY A 68 -15.71 0.07 -17.22
CA GLY A 68 -16.44 -0.89 -16.39
C GLY A 68 -17.95 -0.67 -16.43
N LEU A 69 -18.40 0.58 -16.39
CA LEU A 69 -19.81 0.92 -16.60
C LEU A 69 -20.28 0.63 -18.03
N GLY A 70 -19.45 0.92 -19.03
CA GLY A 70 -19.76 0.66 -20.44
C GLY A 70 -19.91 -0.82 -20.77
N THR A 71 -19.20 -1.70 -20.06
CA THR A 71 -19.20 -3.16 -20.29
C THR A 71 -20.16 -3.91 -19.36
N GLY A 72 -20.22 -3.54 -18.08
CA GLY A 72 -20.98 -4.24 -17.04
C GLY A 72 -22.33 -3.63 -16.68
N GLY A 73 -22.66 -2.43 -17.20
CA GLY A 73 -23.91 -1.74 -16.91
C GLY A 73 -24.20 -1.59 -15.41
N ALA A 74 -25.46 -1.74 -15.01
CA ALA A 74 -25.86 -1.64 -13.60
C ALA A 74 -25.26 -2.73 -12.69
N PHE A 75 -24.81 -3.86 -13.25
CA PHE A 75 -24.18 -4.93 -12.49
C PHE A 75 -22.80 -4.56 -11.95
N PHE A 76 -22.17 -3.53 -12.52
CA PHE A 76 -20.86 -3.03 -12.09
C PHE A 76 -20.86 -2.58 -10.61
N PHE A 77 -22.00 -2.13 -10.06
CA PHE A 77 -22.10 -1.76 -8.64
C PHE A 77 -21.78 -2.92 -7.69
N TRP A 78 -22.09 -4.17 -8.07
CA TRP A 78 -21.80 -5.34 -7.25
C TRP A 78 -20.32 -5.72 -7.23
N THR A 79 -19.54 -5.23 -8.19
CA THR A 79 -18.10 -5.50 -8.23
C THR A 79 -17.36 -4.81 -7.09
N TRP A 80 -17.81 -3.63 -6.67
CA TRP A 80 -17.21 -2.84 -5.58
C TRP A 80 -17.14 -3.59 -4.24
N PRO A 81 -18.25 -4.11 -3.68
CA PRO A 81 -18.19 -4.86 -2.43
C PRO A 81 -17.39 -6.17 -2.56
N ILE A 82 -17.47 -6.85 -3.71
CA ILE A 82 -16.71 -8.09 -3.95
C ILE A 82 -15.20 -7.80 -3.93
N VAL A 83 -14.76 -6.78 -4.67
CA VAL A 83 -13.35 -6.36 -4.71
C VAL A 83 -12.91 -5.85 -3.35
N ALA A 84 -13.74 -5.08 -2.63
CA ALA A 84 -13.43 -4.59 -1.29
C ALA A 84 -13.21 -5.74 -0.29
N ILE A 85 -14.08 -6.75 -0.29
CA ILE A 85 -13.92 -7.94 0.57
C ILE A 85 -12.65 -8.71 0.19
N GLY A 86 -12.41 -8.94 -1.11
CA GLY A 86 -11.19 -9.58 -1.58
C GLY A 86 -9.93 -8.83 -1.12
N GLN A 87 -9.92 -7.51 -1.23
CA GLN A 87 -8.80 -6.67 -0.81
C GLN A 87 -8.60 -6.67 0.71
N LEU A 88 -9.69 -6.74 1.49
CA LEU A 88 -9.60 -6.85 2.96
C LEU A 88 -8.98 -8.18 3.39
N ILE A 89 -9.32 -9.29 2.74
CA ILE A 89 -8.71 -10.60 3.04
C ILE A 89 -7.21 -10.57 2.78
N VAL A 90 -6.79 -9.99 1.65
CA VAL A 90 -5.36 -9.79 1.34
C VAL A 90 -4.71 -8.88 2.38
N ALA A 91 -5.36 -7.77 2.76
CA ALA A 91 -4.82 -6.86 3.75
C ALA A 91 -4.62 -7.54 5.12
N LEU A 92 -5.55 -8.38 5.54
CA LEU A 92 -5.43 -9.16 6.79
C LEU A 92 -4.27 -10.16 6.73
N ASN A 93 -4.08 -10.84 5.60
CA ASN A 93 -2.92 -11.73 5.42
C ASN A 93 -1.60 -10.97 5.53
N PHE A 94 -1.49 -9.81 4.89
CA PHE A 94 -0.31 -8.94 5.02
C PHE A 94 -0.14 -8.40 6.44
N ALA A 95 -1.23 -8.10 7.14
CA ALA A 95 -1.17 -7.66 8.54
C ALA A 95 -0.57 -8.76 9.43
N GLU A 96 -1.03 -10.00 9.29
CA GLU A 96 -0.50 -11.16 10.01
C GLU A 96 1.00 -11.35 9.73
N VAL A 97 1.40 -11.36 8.45
CA VAL A 97 2.81 -11.52 8.08
C VAL A 97 3.67 -10.36 8.61
N SER A 98 3.19 -9.12 8.52
CA SER A 98 3.92 -7.95 9.02
C SER A 98 4.10 -7.95 10.54
N SER A 99 3.19 -8.59 11.28
CA SER A 99 3.28 -8.72 12.73
C SER A 99 4.37 -9.71 13.17
N HIS A 100 4.65 -10.73 12.36
CA HIS A 100 5.69 -11.73 12.64
C HIS A 100 7.09 -11.30 12.15
N PHE A 101 7.17 -10.42 11.14
CA PHE A 101 8.43 -9.99 10.56
C PHE A 101 8.53 -8.46 10.52
N PRO A 102 8.84 -7.80 11.65
CA PRO A 102 9.01 -6.34 11.74
C PRO A 102 10.35 -5.86 11.14
N VAL A 103 10.68 -6.35 9.93
CA VAL A 103 11.96 -6.07 9.26
C VAL A 103 11.74 -5.15 8.05
N ALA A 104 12.56 -4.10 7.96
CA ALA A 104 12.51 -3.15 6.85
C ALA A 104 13.02 -3.83 5.55
N GLY A 105 12.12 -4.07 4.59
CA GLY A 105 12.47 -4.75 3.35
C GLY A 105 11.31 -5.31 2.52
N SER A 106 10.07 -5.24 3.03
CA SER A 106 8.85 -5.72 2.36
C SER A 106 8.94 -7.19 1.89
N VAL A 107 8.11 -7.59 0.94
CA VAL A 107 7.92 -8.97 0.43
C VAL A 107 9.24 -9.69 0.10
N TYR A 108 10.27 -8.98 -0.37
CA TYR A 108 11.58 -9.57 -0.67
C TYR A 108 12.31 -10.10 0.57
N GLN A 109 12.20 -9.41 1.70
CA GLN A 109 12.79 -9.92 2.94
C GLN A 109 11.98 -11.09 3.50
N TRP A 110 10.65 -11.02 3.50
CA TRP A 110 9.79 -12.12 3.97
C TRP A 110 9.99 -13.40 3.15
N THR A 111 10.16 -13.28 1.83
CA THR A 111 10.44 -14.43 0.96
C THR A 111 11.83 -15.03 1.13
N LYS A 112 12.81 -14.31 1.71
CA LYS A 112 14.09 -14.92 2.11
C LYS A 112 13.96 -15.82 3.34
N TYR A 113 13.00 -15.54 4.21
CA TYR A 113 12.75 -16.35 5.42
C TYR A 113 11.78 -17.50 5.17
N LEU A 114 10.80 -17.33 4.27
CA LEU A 114 9.79 -18.36 3.96
C LEU A 114 10.16 -19.29 2.80
N SER A 115 11.16 -18.97 1.97
CA SER A 115 11.43 -19.71 0.74
C SER A 115 12.91 -19.87 0.41
N ASN A 116 13.22 -20.81 -0.48
CA ASN A 116 14.58 -21.00 -1.01
C ASN A 116 15.05 -19.77 -1.79
N ARG A 117 16.36 -19.50 -1.75
CA ARG A 117 17.02 -18.31 -2.32
C ARG A 117 16.61 -17.98 -3.77
N THR A 118 16.27 -19.00 -4.56
CA THR A 118 15.82 -18.86 -5.95
C THR A 118 14.43 -18.23 -6.06
N TYR A 119 13.49 -18.57 -5.18
CA TYR A 119 12.12 -18.04 -5.23
C TYR A 119 12.09 -16.59 -4.78
N SER A 120 12.83 -16.20 -3.74
CA SER A 120 12.93 -14.79 -3.31
C SER A 120 13.55 -13.90 -4.40
N TRP A 121 14.49 -14.45 -5.19
CA TRP A 121 15.05 -13.75 -6.35
C TRP A 121 14.00 -13.55 -7.45
N PHE A 122 13.23 -14.59 -7.79
CA PHE A 122 12.16 -14.47 -8.78
C PHE A 122 11.05 -13.53 -8.32
N THR A 123 10.63 -13.60 -7.06
CA THR A 123 9.66 -12.67 -6.48
C THR A 123 10.14 -11.22 -6.58
N GLY A 124 11.44 -10.95 -6.36
CA GLY A 124 12.02 -9.63 -6.57
C GLY A 124 11.87 -9.12 -8.00
N TRP A 125 12.16 -9.97 -9.00
CA TRP A 125 11.98 -9.63 -10.41
C TRP A 125 10.51 -9.38 -10.77
N VAL A 126 9.60 -10.25 -10.32
CA VAL A 126 8.16 -10.07 -10.55
C VAL A 126 7.68 -8.76 -9.95
N TYR A 127 8.14 -8.41 -8.74
CA TYR A 127 7.79 -7.14 -8.10
C TYR A 127 8.32 -5.93 -8.87
N LEU A 128 9.54 -6.01 -9.40
CA LEU A 128 10.12 -4.97 -10.25
C LEU A 128 9.30 -4.77 -11.52
N PHE A 129 9.02 -5.86 -12.25
CA PHE A 129 8.20 -5.78 -13.47
C PHE A 129 6.80 -5.28 -13.19
N ALA A 130 6.15 -5.75 -12.13
CA ALA A 130 4.83 -5.26 -11.72
C ALA A 130 4.85 -3.76 -11.42
N GLY A 131 5.90 -3.26 -10.76
CA GLY A 131 6.09 -1.83 -10.51
C GLY A 131 6.24 -1.02 -11.80
N VAL A 132 7.12 -1.46 -12.71
CA VAL A 132 7.33 -0.80 -14.01
C VAL A 132 6.05 -0.79 -14.84
N LEU A 133 5.32 -1.91 -14.89
CA LEU A 133 4.05 -2.01 -15.60
C LEU A 133 2.98 -1.10 -15.00
N THR A 134 2.92 -1.00 -13.68
CA THR A 134 1.95 -0.12 -12.99
C THR A 134 2.23 1.35 -13.30
N VAL A 135 3.49 1.79 -13.23
CA VAL A 135 3.89 3.16 -13.59
C VAL A 135 3.57 3.45 -15.05
N THR A 136 3.98 2.55 -15.95
CA THR A 136 3.71 2.68 -17.39
C THR A 136 2.21 2.78 -17.67
N ALA A 137 1.39 1.94 -17.03
CA ALA A 137 -0.06 1.96 -17.20
C ALA A 137 -0.68 3.29 -16.76
N VAL A 138 -0.17 3.91 -15.69
CA VAL A 138 -0.59 5.25 -15.25
C VAL A 138 -0.17 6.30 -16.29
N ASP A 139 1.06 6.25 -16.79
CA ASP A 139 1.58 7.22 -17.78
C ASP A 139 0.79 7.19 -19.10
N VAL A 140 0.32 6.02 -19.54
CA VAL A 140 -0.54 5.88 -20.75
C VAL A 140 -1.86 6.64 -20.61
N THR A 141 -2.34 6.92 -19.40
CA THR A 141 -3.59 7.68 -19.20
C THR A 141 -3.43 9.18 -19.47
N ILE A 142 -2.21 9.71 -19.40
CA ILE A 142 -1.92 11.13 -19.65
C ILE A 142 -2.32 11.55 -21.07
N PRO A 143 -1.82 10.94 -22.15
CA PRO A 143 -2.19 11.35 -23.51
C PRO A 143 -3.69 11.20 -23.79
N ILE A 144 -4.34 10.19 -23.22
CA ILE A 144 -5.79 9.94 -23.38
C ILE A 144 -6.61 11.12 -22.86
N VAL A 145 -6.20 11.73 -21.74
CA VAL A 145 -6.92 12.86 -21.12
C VAL A 145 -6.41 14.21 -21.62
N LEU A 146 -5.10 14.36 -21.79
CA LEU A 146 -4.45 15.63 -22.11
C LEU A 146 -4.65 16.06 -23.56
N ILE A 147 -4.60 15.14 -24.53
CA ILE A 147 -4.71 15.50 -25.96
C ILE A 147 -6.10 16.08 -26.29
N PRO A 148 -7.23 15.46 -25.88
CA PRO A 148 -8.55 16.04 -26.08
C PRO A 148 -8.72 17.39 -25.36
N LEU A 149 -8.18 17.50 -24.13
CA LEU A 149 -8.23 18.74 -23.36
C LEU A 149 -7.48 19.87 -24.09
N LEU A 150 -6.25 19.62 -24.54
CA LEU A 150 -5.43 20.59 -25.25
C LEU A 150 -6.09 21.04 -26.55
N ASN A 151 -6.64 20.10 -27.33
CA ASN A 151 -7.40 20.41 -28.54
C ASN A 151 -8.61 21.29 -28.22
N SER A 152 -9.38 20.97 -27.17
CA SER A 152 -10.55 21.77 -26.78
C SER A 152 -10.20 23.18 -26.30
N VAL A 153 -9.00 23.39 -25.75
CA VAL A 153 -8.50 24.71 -25.35
C VAL A 153 -8.03 25.51 -26.56
N PHE A 154 -7.36 24.87 -27.51
CA PHE A 154 -6.83 25.54 -28.71
C PHE A 154 -7.93 25.86 -29.73
N ASP A 155 -8.97 25.02 -29.82
CA ASP A 155 -10.13 25.18 -30.71
C ASP A 155 -11.11 26.27 -30.22
N ARG A 156 -10.97 26.75 -28.98
CA ARG A 156 -11.74 27.90 -28.44
C ARG A 156 -11.19 29.27 -28.84
N ARG A 157 -10.13 29.36 -29.67
CA ARG A 157 -9.65 30.64 -30.19
C ARG A 157 -10.59 31.12 -31.32
N PRO A 158 -11.13 32.35 -31.25
CA PRO A 158 -12.19 32.80 -32.16
C PRO A 158 -11.72 32.84 -33.63
N PRO A 159 -12.62 32.60 -34.61
CA PRO A 159 -12.29 32.80 -36.02
C PRO A 159 -11.86 34.25 -36.23
N SER A 160 -10.71 34.44 -36.87
CA SER A 160 -10.25 35.76 -37.28
C SER A 160 -11.33 36.42 -38.14
N SER A 161 -11.80 37.58 -37.70
CA SER A 161 -12.72 38.42 -38.46
C SER A 161 -12.00 38.94 -39.70
N SER A 162 -12.05 38.20 -40.81
CA SER A 162 -11.67 38.71 -42.12
C SER A 162 -12.91 38.87 -43.00
N ARG A 163 -13.68 39.93 -42.75
CA ARG A 163 -14.53 40.57 -43.77
C ARG A 163 -14.71 42.06 -43.44
N ARG A 164 -13.84 42.90 -43.99
CA ARG A 164 -14.14 43.96 -44.97
C ARG A 164 -12.86 44.71 -45.30
#